data_AF-A0AAD6JI71-F1
#
_entry.id   AF-A0AAD6JI71-F1
#
_cell.length_a   1.000
_cell.length_b   1.000
_cell.length_c   1.000
_cell.angle_alpha   90.00
_cell.angle_beta   90.00
_cell.angle_gamma   90.00
#
_symmetry.space_group_name_H-M   'P 1'
#
loop_
_entity.id
_entity.type
_entity.pdbx_description
1 polymer ?
#
loop_
_entity_poly.entity_id
_entity_poly.type
_entity_poly.pdbx_seq_one_letter_code
_entity_poly.pdbx_strand_id
1 'polypeptide(L)'
;MVALTEAIAIGRTFAAMKDYQLDGNKEMLALGTMNVVGSMTSCYVATGSFSRSAVNYMAGCRTAVSNIIMAIVVFLTLKFITPLFKYTPNAILAAIIISAVINLIDFDAVCLIWKIDKFDFVACMGAFFGVVFVSVEIGLLIAVSISFAKILLQVTRPRTAILGNLPRSTVYRNILQYPEAAKVPGVLIVRVDSAIYFSNSNYIKERILRWLIDEDDLVNESGPNKNPVFNSGDVTRY
;
A
#
# COMPACT_ATOMS: atom_id res chain seq x y z
N MET A 1 -0.92 16.55 -11.16
CA MET A 1 -1.04 15.52 -10.10
C MET A 1 0.28 14.81 -9.85
N VAL A 2 0.93 14.24 -10.87
CA VAL A 2 2.24 13.55 -10.72
C VAL A 2 3.28 14.39 -9.97
N ALA A 3 3.49 15.65 -10.37
CA ALA A 3 4.41 16.58 -9.71
C ALA A 3 4.12 16.81 -8.21
N LEU A 4 2.83 16.84 -7.83
CA LEU A 4 2.39 17.01 -6.44
C LEU A 4 2.66 15.74 -5.65
N THR A 5 2.30 14.58 -6.20
CA THR A 5 2.53 13.27 -5.57
C THR A 5 4.02 13.02 -5.35
N GLU A 6 4.85 13.34 -6.35
CA GLU A 6 6.31 13.27 -6.25
C GLU A 6 6.83 14.18 -5.12
N ALA A 7 6.44 15.45 -5.11
CA ALA A 7 6.89 16.40 -4.09
C ALA A 7 6.45 15.99 -2.67
N ILE A 8 5.21 15.54 -2.49
CA ILE A 8 4.71 15.06 -1.20
C ILE A 8 5.44 13.78 -0.77
N ALA A 9 5.70 12.85 -1.70
CA ALA A 9 6.44 11.62 -1.39
C ALA A 9 7.85 11.96 -0.88
N ILE A 10 8.57 12.83 -1.60
CA ILE A 10 9.90 13.32 -1.18
C ILE A 10 9.78 14.03 0.17
N GLY A 11 8.83 14.96 0.33
CA GLY A 11 8.61 15.68 1.58
C GLY A 11 8.38 14.75 2.77
N ARG A 12 7.59 13.69 2.60
CA ARG A 12 7.34 12.67 3.64
C ARG A 12 8.58 11.86 3.99
N THR A 13 9.43 11.52 3.01
CA THR A 13 10.68 10.81 3.30
C THR A 13 11.62 11.63 4.19
N PHE A 14 11.79 12.93 3.90
CA PHE A 14 12.60 13.82 4.75
C PHE A 14 11.93 14.17 6.09
N ALA A 15 10.59 14.25 6.10
CA ALA A 15 9.80 14.43 7.32
C ALA A 15 9.98 13.28 8.30
N ALA A 16 9.98 12.05 7.80
CA ALA A 16 10.23 10.86 8.61
C ALA A 16 11.67 10.82 9.16
N MET A 17 12.66 11.33 8.43
CA MET A 17 14.06 11.38 8.90
C MET A 17 14.30 12.45 9.98
N LYS A 18 13.58 13.58 9.94
CA LYS A 18 13.74 14.69 10.88
C LYS A 18 12.64 14.77 11.95
N ASP A 19 11.75 13.78 11.99
CA ASP A 19 10.62 13.68 12.92
C ASP A 19 9.74 14.95 12.97
N TYR A 20 9.42 15.51 11.80
CA TYR A 20 8.45 16.60 11.68
C TYR A 20 7.23 16.16 10.89
N GLN A 21 6.10 16.84 11.09
CA GLN A 21 4.88 16.57 10.33
C GLN A 21 4.80 17.44 9.07
N LEU A 22 4.55 16.79 7.93
CA LEU A 22 4.33 17.45 6.65
C LEU A 22 2.82 17.57 6.38
N ASP A 23 2.35 18.79 6.16
CA ASP A 23 0.95 19.08 5.81
C ASP A 23 0.79 19.14 4.29
N GLY A 24 0.12 18.14 3.72
CA GLY A 24 -0.08 18.02 2.27
C GLY A 24 -0.90 19.16 1.66
N ASN A 25 -1.82 19.77 2.41
CA ASN A 25 -2.63 20.88 1.91
C ASN A 25 -1.78 22.14 1.73
N LYS A 26 -0.85 22.38 2.66
CA LYS A 26 0.10 23.49 2.57
C LYS A 26 1.10 23.29 1.43
N GLU A 27 1.60 22.07 1.25
CA GLU A 27 2.47 21.73 0.11
C GLU A 27 1.75 21.91 -1.23
N MET A 28 0.47 21.51 -1.32
CA MET A 28 -0.33 21.71 -2.52
C MET A 28 -0.51 23.20 -2.85
N LEU A 29 -0.81 24.03 -1.84
CA LEU A 29 -0.92 25.46 -2.02
C LEU A 29 0.43 26.09 -2.40
N ALA A 30 1.54 25.66 -1.81
CA ALA A 30 2.88 26.15 -2.11
C ALA A 30 3.29 25.81 -3.56
N LEU A 31 3.10 24.57 -4.00
CA LEU A 31 3.39 24.16 -5.38
C LEU A 31 2.46 24.82 -6.40
N GLY A 32 1.19 25.03 -6.03
CA GLY A 32 0.22 25.75 -6.86
C GLY A 32 0.62 27.21 -7.06
N THR A 33 0.87 27.92 -5.97
CA THR A 33 1.29 29.33 -6.01
C THR A 33 2.63 29.51 -6.73
N MET A 34 3.60 28.62 -6.50
CA MET A 34 4.89 28.61 -7.21
C MET A 34 4.70 28.49 -8.73
N ASN A 35 3.85 27.57 -9.19
CA ASN A 35 3.63 27.37 -10.63
C ASN A 35 2.81 28.51 -11.27
N VAL A 36 1.87 29.11 -10.54
CA VAL A 36 1.13 30.30 -11.02
C VAL A 36 2.09 31.46 -11.23
N VAL A 37 2.92 31.78 -10.24
CA VAL A 37 3.93 32.85 -10.36
C VAL A 37 4.97 32.49 -11.44
N GLY A 38 5.38 31.22 -11.52
CA GLY A 38 6.30 30.73 -12.55
C GLY A 38 5.77 30.88 -13.98
N SER A 39 4.48 30.65 -14.20
CA SER A 39 3.88 30.80 -15.53
C SER A 39 3.95 32.23 -16.08
N MET A 40 3.95 33.25 -15.20
CA MET A 40 4.10 34.65 -15.60
C MET A 40 5.51 34.97 -16.13
N THR A 41 6.48 34.10 -15.86
CA THR A 41 7.88 34.25 -16.27
C THR A 41 8.32 33.23 -17.33
N SER A 42 7.36 32.58 -18.01
CA SER A 42 7.62 31.49 -18.98
C SER A 42 8.42 30.31 -18.40
N CYS A 43 8.27 30.05 -17.10
CA CYS A 43 8.92 28.92 -16.43
C CYS A 43 8.21 27.60 -16.78
N TYR A 44 8.99 26.51 -16.85
CA TYR A 44 8.43 25.16 -16.93
C TYR A 44 7.79 24.76 -15.59
N VAL A 45 6.93 23.75 -15.60
CA VAL A 45 6.27 23.26 -14.37
C VAL A 45 7.33 22.83 -13.35
N ALA A 46 7.33 23.48 -12.19
CA ALA A 46 8.22 23.18 -11.09
C ALA A 46 7.66 22.02 -10.26
N THR A 47 8.54 21.07 -9.92
CA THR A 47 8.22 19.88 -9.12
C THR A 47 9.25 19.71 -7.99
N GLY A 48 8.96 18.81 -7.05
CA GLY A 48 9.92 18.40 -6.04
C GLY A 48 11.03 17.54 -6.65
N SER A 49 12.29 17.75 -6.26
CA SER A 49 13.43 16.98 -6.77
C SER A 49 14.10 16.20 -5.65
N PHE A 50 14.08 14.87 -5.75
CA PHE A 50 14.70 13.99 -4.75
C PHE A 50 16.21 14.24 -4.66
N SER A 51 16.89 14.28 -5.80
CA SER A 51 18.34 14.50 -5.88
C SER A 51 18.78 15.83 -5.24
N ARG A 52 18.11 16.94 -5.58
CA ARG A 52 18.46 18.26 -5.00
C ARG A 52 18.19 18.33 -3.50
N SER A 53 17.05 17.79 -3.05
CA SER A 53 16.70 17.75 -1.63
C SER A 53 17.64 16.85 -0.83
N ALA A 54 18.09 15.71 -1.40
CA ALA A 54 19.05 14.82 -0.78
C ALA A 54 20.42 15.49 -0.62
N VAL A 55 20.92 16.19 -1.63
CA VAL A 55 22.18 16.94 -1.53
C VAL A 55 22.07 18.05 -0.48
N ASN A 56 20.96 18.80 -0.48
CA ASN A 56 20.72 19.84 0.53
C ASN A 56 20.64 19.26 1.95
N TYR A 57 20.08 18.06 2.11
CA TYR A 57 20.04 17.34 3.38
C TYR A 57 21.43 16.87 3.81
N MET A 58 22.20 16.25 2.92
CA MET A 58 23.57 15.79 3.18
C MET A 58 24.53 16.95 3.50
N ALA A 59 24.32 18.13 2.90
CA ALA A 59 25.05 19.35 3.21
C ALA A 59 24.73 19.93 4.61
N GLY A 60 23.79 19.34 5.35
CA GLY A 60 23.44 19.75 6.71
C GLY A 60 22.57 21.00 6.77
N CYS A 61 21.93 21.40 5.68
CA CYS A 61 21.09 22.60 5.65
C CYS A 61 19.84 22.43 6.52
N ARG A 62 19.57 23.44 7.35
CA ARG A 62 18.46 23.44 8.33
C ARG A 62 17.33 24.42 8.01
N THR A 63 17.58 25.39 7.13
CA THR A 63 16.64 26.49 6.85
C THR A 63 16.33 26.61 5.36
N ALA A 64 15.18 27.22 5.03
CA ALA A 64 14.79 27.50 3.64
C ALA A 64 15.73 28.50 2.93
N VAL A 65 16.60 29.18 3.68
CA VAL A 65 17.61 30.11 3.14
C VAL A 65 18.54 29.41 2.14
N SER A 66 18.79 28.11 2.31
CA SER A 66 19.58 27.33 1.35
C SER A 66 18.99 27.37 -0.07
N ASN A 67 17.67 27.29 -0.20
CA ASN A 67 17.01 27.35 -1.51
C ASN A 67 17.11 28.75 -2.14
N ILE A 68 17.13 29.81 -1.33
CA ILE A 68 17.32 31.19 -1.81
C ILE A 68 18.74 31.36 -2.34
N ILE A 69 19.74 30.90 -1.57
CA ILE A 69 21.15 30.94 -1.99
C ILE A 69 21.32 30.14 -3.28
N MET A 70 20.74 28.94 -3.36
CA MET A 70 20.77 28.12 -4.58
C MET A 70 20.18 28.86 -5.78
N ALA A 71 19.04 29.54 -5.63
CA ALA A 71 18.42 30.31 -6.71
C ALA A 71 19.30 31.48 -7.18
N ILE A 72 19.92 32.22 -6.25
CA ILE A 72 20.85 33.32 -6.56
C ILE A 72 22.09 32.79 -7.30
N VAL A 73 22.66 31.69 -6.81
CA VAL A 73 23.82 31.06 -7.45
C VAL A 73 23.48 30.62 -8.87
N VAL A 74 22.34 29.96 -9.09
CA VAL A 74 21.85 29.56 -10.42
C VAL A 74 21.66 30.78 -11.34
N PHE A 75 21.09 31.88 -10.83
CA PHE A 75 20.95 33.11 -11.61
C PHE A 75 22.30 33.70 -12.01
N LEU A 76 23.29 33.70 -11.11
CA LEU A 76 24.64 34.17 -11.40
C LEU A 76 25.37 33.26 -12.39
N THR A 77 25.28 31.94 -12.28
CA THR A 77 25.85 31.00 -13.27
C THR A 77 25.24 31.23 -14.64
N LEU A 78 23.92 31.41 -14.72
CA LEU A 78 23.24 31.67 -16.00
C LEU A 78 23.66 33.02 -16.62
N LYS A 79 23.98 34.03 -15.82
CA LYS A 79 24.40 35.34 -16.34
C LYS A 79 25.88 35.39 -16.74
N PHE A 80 26.76 34.78 -15.94
CA PHE A 80 28.23 34.94 -16.10
C PHE A 80 28.93 33.70 -16.67
N ILE A 81 28.46 32.49 -16.37
CA ILE A 81 29.16 31.22 -16.67
C ILE A 81 28.54 30.49 -17.87
N THR A 82 27.33 30.84 -18.31
CA THR A 82 26.71 30.34 -19.56
C THR A 82 27.62 30.26 -20.79
N PRO A 83 28.46 31.25 -21.12
CA PRO A 83 29.35 31.14 -22.29
C PRO A 83 30.35 29.97 -22.18
N LEU A 84 30.71 29.56 -20.95
CA LEU A 84 31.59 28.41 -20.71
C LEU A 84 30.84 27.09 -20.94
N PHE A 85 29.57 27.02 -20.54
CA PHE A 85 28.75 25.81 -20.70
C PHE A 85 28.36 25.52 -22.16
N LYS A 86 28.47 26.49 -23.07
CA LYS A 86 28.17 26.30 -24.51
C LYS A 86 29.00 25.18 -25.15
N TYR A 87 30.22 24.93 -24.65
CA TYR A 87 31.11 23.91 -25.19
C TYR A 87 30.96 22.54 -24.52
N THR A 88 30.00 22.38 -23.60
CA THR A 88 29.83 21.12 -22.87
C THR A 88 29.28 20.04 -23.80
N PRO A 89 30.00 18.93 -24.01
CA PRO A 89 29.50 17.83 -24.83
C PRO A 89 28.28 17.17 -24.19
N ASN A 90 27.31 16.76 -25.02
CA ASN A 90 26.13 16.02 -24.57
C ASN A 90 26.47 14.73 -23.79
N ALA A 91 27.64 14.14 -24.04
CA ALA A 91 28.13 12.96 -23.33
C ALA A 91 28.29 13.21 -21.81
N ILE A 92 28.74 14.41 -21.41
CA ILE A 92 28.91 14.75 -20.00
C ILE A 92 27.53 14.88 -19.34
N LEU A 93 26.56 15.51 -20.01
CA LEU A 93 25.19 15.62 -19.51
C LEU A 93 24.54 14.25 -19.34
N ALA A 94 24.71 13.36 -20.34
CA ALA A 94 24.21 11.99 -20.26
C ALA A 94 24.82 11.22 -19.09
N ALA A 95 26.14 11.33 -18.87
CA ALA A 95 26.82 10.69 -17.76
C ALA A 95 26.29 11.17 -16.39
N ILE A 96 26.02 12.48 -16.24
CA ILE A 96 25.44 13.06 -15.02
C ILE A 96 24.04 12.49 -14.78
N ILE A 97 23.19 12.41 -15.81
CA ILE A 97 21.82 11.88 -15.69
C ILE A 97 21.87 10.39 -15.30
N ILE A 98 22.68 9.57 -15.98
CA ILE A 98 22.82 8.13 -15.68
C ILE A 98 23.30 7.94 -14.24
N SER A 99 24.31 8.69 -13.79
CA SER A 99 24.81 8.64 -12.43
C SER A 99 23.74 9.01 -11.39
N ALA A 100 22.87 9.98 -11.70
CA ALA A 100 21.78 10.37 -10.80
C ALA A 100 20.69 9.29 -10.72
N VAL A 101 20.34 8.66 -11.84
CA VAL A 101 19.30 7.62 -11.90
C VAL A 101 19.74 6.34 -11.20
N ILE A 102 21.00 5.91 -11.35
CA ILE A 102 21.52 4.70 -10.68
C ILE A 102 21.39 4.81 -9.15
N ASN A 103 21.67 6.00 -8.59
CA ASN A 103 21.52 6.24 -7.16
C ASN A 103 20.07 6.25 -6.67
N LEU A 104 19.09 6.35 -7.57
CA LEU A 104 17.66 6.35 -7.22
C LEU A 104 17.07 4.93 -7.19
N ILE A 105 17.74 3.95 -7.81
CA ILE A 105 17.26 2.56 -7.86
C ILE A 105 17.67 1.84 -6.57
N ASP A 106 16.67 1.50 -5.75
CA ASP A 106 16.84 0.72 -4.53
C ASP A 106 16.40 -0.73 -4.77
N PHE A 107 17.38 -1.61 -5.03
CA PHE A 107 17.13 -3.03 -5.25
C PHE A 107 16.71 -3.78 -3.98
N ASP A 108 17.18 -3.33 -2.82
CA ASP A 108 16.86 -3.95 -1.53
C ASP A 108 15.39 -3.75 -1.20
N ALA A 109 14.85 -2.56 -1.48
CA ALA A 109 13.43 -2.28 -1.34
C ALA A 109 12.56 -3.20 -2.21
N VAL A 110 12.94 -3.45 -3.47
CA VAL A 110 12.21 -4.35 -4.37
C VAL A 110 12.23 -5.80 -3.87
N CYS A 111 13.39 -6.26 -3.37
CA CYS A 111 13.53 -7.59 -2.79
C CYS A 111 12.71 -7.76 -1.51
N LEU A 112 12.67 -6.71 -0.67
CA LEU A 112 11.85 -6.69 0.54
C LEU A 112 10.36 -6.79 0.21
N ILE A 113 9.88 -6.02 -0.79
CA ILE A 113 8.48 -6.06 -1.24
C ILE A 113 8.10 -7.46 -1.70
N TRP A 114 8.96 -8.12 -2.49
CA TRP A 114 8.73 -9.51 -2.93
C TRP A 114 8.57 -10.50 -1.76
N LYS A 115 9.34 -10.29 -0.68
CA LYS A 115 9.33 -11.17 0.50
C LYS A 115 8.12 -10.93 1.40
N ILE A 116 7.58 -9.71 1.44
CA ILE A 116 6.45 -9.32 2.28
C ILE A 116 5.11 -9.61 1.58
N ASP A 117 4.91 -9.07 0.37
CA ASP A 117 3.63 -9.17 -0.33
C ASP A 117 3.81 -9.25 -1.85
N LYS A 118 3.42 -10.40 -2.41
CA LYS A 118 3.48 -10.67 -3.85
C LYS A 118 2.55 -9.74 -4.66
N PHE A 119 1.44 -9.27 -4.10
CA PHE A 119 0.54 -8.36 -4.80
C PHE A 119 1.14 -6.97 -4.97
N ASP A 120 1.85 -6.46 -3.95
CA ASP A 120 2.53 -5.17 -4.06
C ASP A 120 3.70 -5.23 -5.04
N PHE A 121 4.37 -6.38 -5.13
CA PHE A 121 5.38 -6.59 -6.16
C PHE A 121 4.80 -6.56 -7.57
N VAL A 122 3.64 -7.20 -7.81
CA VAL A 122 2.97 -7.16 -9.12
C VAL A 122 2.56 -5.72 -9.47
N ALA A 123 2.06 -4.96 -8.49
CA ALA A 123 1.75 -3.53 -8.69
C ALA A 123 3.01 -2.73 -9.08
N CYS A 124 4.12 -2.93 -8.37
CA CYS A 124 5.39 -2.26 -8.63
C CYS A 124 5.95 -2.61 -10.01
N MET A 125 5.97 -3.90 -10.36
CA MET A 125 6.48 -4.38 -11.64
C MET A 125 5.58 -3.96 -12.81
N GLY A 126 4.26 -3.96 -12.60
CA GLY A 126 3.29 -3.44 -13.55
C GLY A 126 3.46 -1.94 -13.80
N ALA A 127 3.74 -1.16 -12.75
CA ALA A 127 4.08 0.25 -12.87
C ALA A 127 5.37 0.43 -13.70
N PHE A 128 6.43 -0.30 -13.35
CA PHE A 128 7.72 -0.22 -14.02
C PHE A 128 7.61 -0.50 -15.52
N PHE A 129 7.03 -1.62 -15.90
CA PHE A 129 6.84 -1.95 -17.32
C PHE A 129 5.85 -1.01 -18.01
N GLY A 130 4.79 -0.56 -17.32
CA GLY A 130 3.85 0.42 -17.87
C GLY A 130 4.52 1.75 -18.22
N VAL A 131 5.43 2.25 -17.37
CA VAL A 131 6.19 3.48 -17.64
C VAL A 131 7.20 3.27 -18.77
N VAL A 132 7.94 2.15 -18.77
CA VAL A 132 9.00 1.88 -19.75
C VAL A 132 8.45 1.67 -21.17
N PHE A 133 7.32 0.96 -21.32
CA PHE A 133 6.78 0.61 -22.64
C PHE A 133 5.76 1.59 -23.19
N VAL A 134 5.06 2.35 -22.34
CA VAL A 134 3.92 3.15 -22.77
C VAL A 134 4.09 4.62 -22.40
N SER A 135 3.87 4.97 -21.13
CA SER A 135 4.02 6.34 -20.64
C SER A 135 3.96 6.36 -19.12
N VAL A 136 4.48 7.44 -18.53
CA VAL A 136 4.43 7.68 -17.07
C VAL A 136 2.98 7.67 -16.57
N GLU A 137 2.06 8.27 -17.33
CA GLU A 137 0.65 8.39 -16.96
C GLU A 137 -0.03 7.02 -16.90
N ILE A 138 0.20 6.17 -17.90
CA ILE A 138 -0.41 4.84 -18.00
C ILE A 138 0.21 3.88 -16.98
N GLY A 139 1.53 3.92 -16.79
CA GLY A 139 2.19 3.14 -15.76
C GLY A 139 1.68 3.47 -14.35
N LEU A 140 1.46 4.76 -14.06
CA LEU A 140 0.87 5.18 -12.79
C LEU A 140 -0.58 4.70 -12.64
N LEU A 141 -1.40 4.79 -13.69
CA LEU A 141 -2.77 4.29 -13.66
C LEU A 141 -2.81 2.79 -13.33
N ILE A 142 -1.97 1.98 -13.98
CA ILE A 142 -1.87 0.53 -13.72
C ILE A 142 -1.53 0.28 -12.25
N ALA A 143 -0.53 0.99 -11.71
CA ALA A 143 -0.10 0.84 -10.32
C ALA A 143 -1.22 1.14 -9.33
N VAL A 144 -1.94 2.25 -9.55
CA VAL A 144 -3.04 2.70 -8.70
C VAL A 144 -4.22 1.74 -8.80
N SER A 145 -4.57 1.27 -10.00
CA SER A 145 -5.64 0.30 -10.21
C SER A 145 -5.37 -1.02 -9.50
N ILE A 146 -4.15 -1.57 -9.58
CA ILE A 146 -3.78 -2.80 -8.88
C ILE A 146 -3.82 -2.59 -7.35
N SER A 147 -3.25 -1.49 -6.86
CA SER A 147 -3.26 -1.18 -5.42
C SER A 147 -4.70 -1.01 -4.90
N PHE A 148 -5.56 -0.33 -5.67
CA PHE A 148 -6.97 -0.16 -5.32
C PHE A 148 -7.72 -1.50 -5.33
N ALA A 149 -7.50 -2.34 -6.35
CA ALA A 149 -8.09 -3.67 -6.41
C ALA A 149 -7.65 -4.55 -5.21
N LYS A 150 -6.37 -4.48 -4.82
CA LYS A 150 -5.85 -5.17 -3.63
C LYS A 150 -6.56 -4.72 -2.35
N ILE A 151 -6.68 -3.41 -2.14
CA ILE A 151 -7.38 -2.85 -0.97
C ILE A 151 -8.84 -3.33 -0.97
N LEU A 152 -9.50 -3.29 -2.12
CA LEU A 152 -10.88 -3.76 -2.24
C LEU A 152 -11.01 -5.24 -1.89
N LEU A 153 -10.11 -6.10 -2.39
CA LEU A 153 -10.08 -7.53 -2.06
C LEU A 153 -9.84 -7.78 -0.57
N GLN A 154 -8.95 -7.00 0.06
CA GLN A 154 -8.65 -7.11 1.48
C GLN A 154 -9.82 -6.66 2.34
N VAL A 155 -10.51 -5.60 1.94
CA VAL A 155 -11.76 -5.17 2.59
C VAL A 155 -12.82 -6.24 2.39
N THR A 156 -12.97 -6.82 1.20
CA THR A 156 -14.02 -7.81 0.89
C THR A 156 -13.84 -9.17 1.57
N ARG A 157 -12.61 -9.56 1.89
CA ARG A 157 -12.32 -10.80 2.62
C ARG A 157 -11.79 -10.51 4.03
N PRO A 158 -12.65 -10.05 4.95
CA PRO A 158 -12.22 -9.87 6.32
C PRO A 158 -11.86 -11.22 6.96
N ARG A 159 -10.81 -11.20 7.77
CA ARG A 159 -10.44 -12.33 8.61
C ARG A 159 -11.56 -12.53 9.64
N THR A 160 -12.22 -13.67 9.57
CA THR A 160 -13.16 -14.12 10.59
C THR A 160 -12.48 -15.24 11.36
N ALA A 161 -12.58 -15.18 12.68
CA ALA A 161 -11.96 -16.14 13.58
C ALA A 161 -13.04 -16.85 14.40
N ILE A 162 -12.95 -18.17 14.49
CA ILE A 162 -13.74 -18.98 15.42
C ILE A 162 -12.99 -19.00 16.75
N LEU A 163 -13.67 -18.66 17.84
CA LEU A 163 -13.09 -18.59 19.17
C LEU A 163 -13.42 -19.86 19.96
N GLY A 164 -12.42 -20.41 20.64
CA GLY A 164 -12.54 -21.50 21.61
C GLY A 164 -12.14 -21.01 22.99
N ASN A 165 -12.58 -21.72 24.02
CA ASN A 165 -12.24 -21.43 25.40
C ASN A 165 -10.92 -22.10 25.78
N LEU A 166 -10.01 -21.37 26.40
CA LEU A 166 -8.76 -21.95 26.89
C LEU A 166 -9.00 -22.62 28.26
N PRO A 167 -8.62 -23.89 28.46
CA PRO A 167 -8.89 -24.61 29.70
C PRO A 167 -8.28 -23.88 30.90
N ARG A 168 -9.08 -23.73 31.97
CA ARG A 168 -8.75 -22.99 33.21
C ARG A 168 -8.63 -21.46 33.09
N SER A 169 -9.22 -20.84 32.07
CA SER A 169 -9.38 -19.38 32.00
C SER A 169 -10.77 -18.96 31.51
N THR A 170 -11.12 -17.67 31.64
CA THR A 170 -12.31 -17.05 31.03
C THR A 170 -12.01 -16.43 29.65
N VAL A 171 -10.85 -16.74 29.06
CA VAL A 171 -10.35 -16.10 27.85
C VAL A 171 -10.65 -16.94 26.62
N TYR A 172 -11.36 -16.35 25.66
CA TYR A 172 -11.66 -16.95 24.36
C TYR A 172 -10.60 -16.54 23.31
N ARG A 173 -9.99 -17.51 22.65
CA ARG A 173 -8.94 -17.29 21.64
C ARG A 173 -9.22 -18.08 20.37
N ASN A 174 -8.62 -17.65 19.26
CA ASN A 174 -8.80 -18.30 17.96
C ASN A 174 -8.26 -19.73 18.00
N ILE A 175 -9.13 -20.71 17.69
CA ILE A 175 -8.83 -22.15 17.72
C ILE A 175 -7.71 -22.51 16.72
N LEU A 176 -7.62 -21.79 15.60
CA LEU A 176 -6.59 -22.01 14.58
C LEU A 176 -5.19 -21.54 15.04
N GLN A 177 -5.11 -20.63 16.01
CA GLN A 177 -3.86 -20.09 16.51
C GLN A 177 -3.41 -20.75 17.82
N TYR A 178 -4.35 -21.27 18.60
CA TYR A 178 -4.11 -21.94 19.88
C TYR A 178 -4.81 -23.30 19.89
N PRO A 179 -4.09 -24.40 19.60
CA PRO A 179 -4.69 -25.75 19.55
C PRO A 179 -5.18 -26.26 20.92
N GLU A 180 -4.79 -25.62 22.02
CA GLU A 180 -5.28 -25.91 23.37
C GLU A 180 -6.67 -25.32 23.66
N ALA A 181 -7.21 -24.47 22.77
CA ALA A 181 -8.54 -23.87 22.96
C ALA A 181 -9.64 -24.86 22.56
N ALA A 182 -10.42 -25.31 23.55
CA ALA A 182 -11.53 -26.25 23.36
C ALA A 182 -12.81 -25.51 22.96
N LYS A 183 -13.55 -26.05 21.98
CA LYS A 183 -14.90 -25.61 21.66
C LYS A 183 -15.86 -26.00 22.79
N VAL A 184 -16.84 -25.16 23.06
CA VAL A 184 -17.95 -25.50 23.98
C VAL A 184 -19.04 -26.18 23.16
N PRO A 185 -19.41 -27.45 23.45
CA PRO A 185 -20.42 -28.17 22.68
C PRO A 185 -21.75 -27.42 22.67
N GLY A 186 -22.32 -27.20 21.48
CA GLY A 186 -23.60 -26.49 21.29
C GLY A 186 -23.52 -24.96 21.33
N VAL A 187 -22.35 -24.35 21.44
CA VAL A 187 -22.18 -22.88 21.41
C VAL A 187 -21.06 -22.47 20.44
N LEU A 188 -21.45 -21.79 19.35
CA LEU A 188 -20.51 -21.23 18.38
C LEU A 188 -20.21 -19.76 18.69
N ILE A 189 -18.96 -19.45 19.06
CA ILE A 189 -18.49 -18.08 19.30
C ILE A 189 -17.65 -17.60 18.12
N VAL A 190 -18.17 -16.62 17.38
CA VAL A 190 -17.49 -16.04 16.21
C VAL A 190 -17.07 -14.61 16.50
N ARG A 191 -15.81 -14.27 16.22
CA ARG A 191 -15.33 -12.89 16.21
C ARG A 191 -15.09 -12.44 14.77
N VAL A 192 -15.76 -11.37 14.39
CA VAL A 192 -15.55 -10.68 13.12
C VAL A 192 -14.53 -9.57 13.36
N ASP A 193 -13.29 -9.75 12.90
CA ASP A 193 -12.19 -8.79 13.10
C ASP A 193 -12.22 -7.62 12.10
N SER A 194 -13.40 -7.23 11.63
CA SER A 194 -13.55 -6.20 10.60
C SER A 194 -14.85 -5.42 10.73
N ALA A 195 -14.82 -4.15 10.32
CA ALA A 195 -16.04 -3.40 10.07
C ALA A 195 -16.93 -4.10 9.03
N ILE A 196 -18.22 -4.18 9.30
CA ILE A 196 -19.21 -4.84 8.45
C ILE A 196 -19.67 -3.82 7.40
N TYR A 197 -19.26 -4.01 6.16
CA TYR A 197 -19.72 -3.23 5.01
C TYR A 197 -20.77 -4.01 4.21
N PHE A 198 -21.57 -3.30 3.40
CA PHE A 198 -22.54 -3.92 2.49
C PHE A 198 -21.88 -4.95 1.55
N SER A 199 -20.65 -4.69 1.10
CA SER A 199 -19.89 -5.62 0.24
C SER A 199 -19.55 -6.95 0.92
N ASN A 200 -19.46 -6.96 2.26
CA ASN A 200 -18.93 -8.11 3.02
C ASN A 200 -20.01 -8.87 3.77
N SER A 201 -21.18 -8.27 3.95
CA SER A 201 -22.26 -8.79 4.79
C SER A 201 -22.71 -10.18 4.33
N ASN A 202 -22.87 -10.37 3.01
CA ASN A 202 -23.22 -11.66 2.42
C ASN A 202 -22.13 -12.71 2.67
N TYR A 203 -20.87 -12.35 2.49
CA TYR A 203 -19.75 -13.26 2.71
C TYR A 203 -19.62 -13.67 4.19
N ILE A 204 -19.85 -12.75 5.12
CA ILE A 204 -19.86 -13.03 6.56
C ILE A 204 -21.06 -13.92 6.92
N LYS A 205 -22.26 -13.60 6.41
CA LYS A 205 -23.48 -14.37 6.64
C LYS A 205 -23.34 -15.82 6.18
N GLU A 206 -22.89 -16.04 4.94
CA GLU A 206 -22.67 -17.40 4.42
C GLU A 206 -21.62 -18.18 5.21
N ARG A 207 -20.58 -17.48 5.71
CA ARG A 207 -19.52 -18.13 6.48
C ARG A 207 -19.98 -18.52 7.88
N ILE A 208 -20.76 -17.65 8.54
CA ILE A 208 -21.37 -17.96 9.84
C ILE A 208 -22.40 -19.08 9.70
N LEU A 209 -23.23 -19.05 8.65
CA LEU A 209 -24.21 -20.11 8.40
C LEU A 209 -23.54 -21.46 8.14
N ARG A 210 -22.44 -21.50 7.36
CA ARG A 210 -21.66 -22.74 7.17
C ARG A 210 -21.12 -23.28 8.49
N TRP A 211 -20.56 -22.41 9.33
CA TRP A 211 -20.06 -22.84 10.65
C TRP A 211 -21.16 -23.29 11.61
N LEU A 212 -22.37 -22.77 11.47
CA LEU A 212 -23.52 -23.23 12.25
C LEU A 212 -23.96 -24.63 11.82
N ILE A 213 -24.04 -24.88 10.52
CA ILE A 213 -24.42 -26.19 9.96
C ILE A 213 -23.40 -27.26 10.36
N ASP A 214 -22.10 -26.98 10.21
CA ASP A 214 -21.04 -27.93 10.61
C ASP A 214 -21.12 -28.29 12.11
N GLU A 215 -21.54 -27.37 12.98
CA GLU A 215 -21.67 -27.64 14.42
C GLU A 215 -22.95 -28.41 14.75
N ASP A 216 -24.08 -28.13 14.07
CA ASP A 216 -25.32 -28.90 14.20
C ASP A 216 -25.14 -30.36 13.76
N ASP A 217 -24.38 -30.60 12.67
CA ASP A 217 -24.07 -31.96 12.20
C ASP A 217 -23.20 -32.72 13.23
N LEU A 218 -22.22 -32.05 13.84
CA LEU A 218 -21.38 -32.65 14.90
C LEU A 218 -22.19 -32.97 16.17
N VAL A 219 -23.16 -32.14 16.55
CA VAL A 219 -24.07 -32.39 17.69
C VAL A 219 -25.03 -33.55 17.38
N ASN A 220 -25.54 -33.63 16.15
CA ASN A 220 -26.43 -34.71 15.72
C ASN A 220 -25.71 -36.07 15.61
N GLU A 221 -24.43 -36.09 15.20
CA GLU A 221 -23.62 -37.32 15.21
C GLU A 221 -23.19 -37.76 16.62
N SER A 222 -23.07 -36.82 17.57
CA SER A 222 -22.64 -37.08 18.95
C SER A 222 -23.79 -37.33 19.93
N GLY A 223 -25.05 -37.18 19.51
CA GLY A 223 -26.24 -37.35 20.33
C GLY A 223 -26.62 -38.83 20.58
N PRO A 224 -27.20 -39.19 21.75
CA PRO A 224 -27.55 -40.56 22.11
C PRO A 224 -28.88 -40.99 21.48
N ASN A 225 -29.05 -40.83 20.16
CA ASN A 225 -30.26 -41.29 19.49
C ASN A 225 -29.96 -41.94 18.13
N LYS A 226 -29.35 -43.13 18.20
CA LYS A 226 -29.54 -44.14 17.15
C LYS A 226 -31.01 -44.55 17.17
N ASN A 227 -31.84 -43.91 16.37
CA ASN A 227 -33.06 -44.55 15.89
C ASN A 227 -32.63 -45.53 14.79
N PRO A 228 -32.72 -46.86 14.98
CA PRO A 228 -32.57 -47.77 13.88
C PRO A 228 -33.74 -47.51 12.93
N VAL A 229 -33.42 -47.07 11.70
CA VAL A 229 -34.38 -47.06 10.60
C VAL A 229 -34.77 -48.53 10.39
N PHE A 230 -35.91 -48.91 10.95
CA PHE A 230 -36.52 -50.22 10.74
C PHE A 230 -36.96 -50.26 9.28
N ASN A 231 -36.20 -51.00 8.49
CA ASN A 231 -36.49 -51.25 7.10
C ASN A 231 -37.68 -52.22 7.03
N SER A 232 -38.90 -51.66 6.98
CA SER A 232 -40.13 -52.40 6.66
C SER A 232 -40.63 -51.94 5.30
N GLY A 233 -40.01 -52.49 4.27
CA GLY A 233 -40.32 -52.21 2.88
C GLY A 233 -40.12 -53.46 2.02
N ASP A 234 -40.57 -54.61 2.51
CA ASP A 234 -40.81 -55.78 1.67
C ASP A 234 -42.09 -56.48 2.15
N VAL A 235 -42.78 -57.09 1.18
CA VAL A 235 -43.97 -57.95 1.28
C VAL A 235 -45.30 -57.33 0.77
N THR A 236 -45.39 -57.37 -0.57
CA THR A 236 -46.46 -57.96 -1.42
C THR A 236 -47.81 -57.26 -1.72
N ARG A 237 -48.06 -57.20 -3.05
CA ARG A 237 -49.27 -57.60 -3.84
C ARG A 237 -50.58 -56.85 -3.53
N TYR A 238 -51.38 -56.34 -4.47
CA TYR A 238 -51.72 -56.68 -5.86
C TYR A 238 -51.99 -55.40 -6.65
#